data_AF-A0A537TZH2-F1
#
_entry.id   AF-A0A537TZH2-F1
#
_cell.length_a   1.000
_cell.length_b   1.000
_cell.length_c   1.000
_cell.angle_alpha   90.00
_cell.angle_beta   90.00
_cell.angle_gamma   90.00
#
_symmetry.space_group_name_H-M   'P 1'
#
loop_
_entity.id
_entity.type
_entity.pdbx_description
1 polymer ?
#
loop_
_entity_poly.entity_id
_entity_poly.type
_entity_poly.pdbx_seq_one_letter_code
_entity_poly.pdbx_strand_id
1 'polypeptide(L)'
;MILAPLAAAALLTTVATAPHANPALLPALSMQQRGAAMQPLMRSATECIARTVSADPRFGKPSADLGDLIVDSMPHCAAQVRTMIEAYDRYFGDGEGETFFMGPYLDLLPSAVSKWVRDSVR
;
A
#
# COMPACT_ATOMS: atom_id res chain seq x y z
N MET A 1 46.61 31.41 36.60
CA MET A 1 46.15 30.64 35.43
C MET A 1 44.69 30.27 35.63
N ILE A 2 43.85 30.84 34.77
CA ILE A 2 42.54 30.44 34.20
C ILE A 2 41.49 29.68 35.05
N LEU A 3 40.28 30.25 35.00
CA LEU A 3 38.95 29.84 35.48
C LEU A 3 38.49 28.43 35.09
N ALA A 4 37.57 27.86 35.89
CA ALA A 4 36.29 27.36 35.39
C ALA A 4 35.24 27.25 36.52
N PRO A 5 34.04 27.86 36.40
CA PRO A 5 32.87 27.42 37.15
C PRO A 5 32.05 26.47 36.27
N LEU A 6 31.78 25.26 36.78
CA LEU A 6 30.87 24.30 36.16
C LEU A 6 29.43 24.80 36.35
N ALA A 7 28.85 25.39 35.29
CA ALA A 7 27.45 25.73 35.24
C ALA A 7 26.61 24.46 35.08
N ALA A 8 25.95 24.02 36.15
CA ALA A 8 24.95 22.95 36.10
C ALA A 8 23.61 23.55 35.63
N ALA A 9 23.26 23.34 34.37
CA ALA A 9 21.94 23.70 33.86
C ALA A 9 20.92 22.63 34.28
N ALA A 10 20.07 22.96 35.27
CA ALA A 10 18.93 22.15 35.64
C ALA A 10 17.79 22.38 34.63
N LEU A 11 17.53 21.40 33.77
CA LEU A 11 16.35 21.39 32.88
C LEU A 11 15.12 21.00 33.71
N LEU A 12 14.36 22.00 34.16
CA LEU A 12 13.00 21.79 34.64
C LEU A 12 12.10 21.50 33.43
N THR A 13 11.82 20.22 33.19
CA THR A 13 10.78 19.82 32.24
C THR A 13 9.44 20.02 32.91
N THR A 14 8.79 21.15 32.61
CA THR A 14 7.38 21.38 32.92
C THR A 14 6.55 20.42 32.08
N VAL A 15 6.04 19.35 32.70
CA VAL A 15 5.02 18.51 32.08
C VAL A 15 3.73 19.31 32.08
N ALA A 16 3.40 19.93 30.95
CA ALA A 16 2.08 20.47 30.72
C ALA A 16 1.10 19.29 30.62
N THR A 17 0.49 18.92 31.73
CA THR A 17 -0.69 18.05 31.72
C THR A 17 -1.84 18.86 31.12
N ALA A 18 -1.95 18.85 29.80
CA ALA A 18 -3.11 19.41 29.12
C ALA A 18 -4.36 18.63 29.58
N PRO A 19 -5.42 19.32 30.03
CA PRO A 19 -6.61 18.67 30.55
C PRO A 19 -7.38 18.02 29.40
N HIS A 20 -7.73 16.75 29.57
CA HIS A 20 -8.78 16.02 28.85
C HIS A 20 -8.97 16.46 27.40
N ALA A 21 -8.05 16.06 26.52
CA ALA A 21 -8.45 15.87 25.14
C ALA A 21 -9.55 14.79 25.18
N ASN A 22 -10.80 15.20 24.90
CA ASN A 22 -11.78 14.29 24.32
C ASN A 22 -11.04 13.39 23.32
N PRO A 23 -11.34 12.09 23.22
CA PRO A 23 -10.90 11.34 22.05
C PRO A 23 -11.57 12.02 20.86
N ALA A 24 -10.89 13.02 20.31
CA ALA A 24 -11.29 13.71 19.12
C ALA A 24 -11.39 12.59 18.11
N LEU A 25 -12.63 12.31 17.71
CA LEU A 25 -12.97 11.49 16.57
C LEU A 25 -11.92 11.83 15.52
N LEU A 26 -11.01 10.89 15.23
CA LEU A 26 -9.95 11.11 14.26
C LEU A 26 -10.61 11.71 13.03
N PRO A 27 -10.11 12.83 12.45
CA PRO A 27 -10.74 13.44 11.31
C PRO A 27 -10.99 12.36 10.26
N ALA A 28 -12.26 12.13 9.92
CA ALA A 28 -12.59 11.17 8.89
C ALA A 28 -11.85 11.59 7.62
N LEU A 29 -10.93 10.75 7.15
CA LEU A 29 -10.11 11.05 5.98
C LEU A 29 -11.03 11.38 4.80
N SER A 30 -10.68 12.42 4.04
CA SER A 30 -11.36 12.72 2.78
C SER A 30 -11.17 11.59 1.77
N MET A 31 -12.05 11.48 0.78
CA MET A 31 -11.92 10.47 -0.29
C MET A 31 -10.55 10.53 -0.99
N GLN A 32 -10.02 11.74 -1.17
CA GLN A 32 -8.70 11.94 -1.77
C GLN A 32 -7.57 11.41 -0.89
N GLN A 33 -7.66 11.61 0.44
CA GLN A 33 -6.68 11.08 1.38
C GLN A 33 -6.72 9.55 1.45
N ARG A 34 -7.91 8.95 1.42
CA ARG A 34 -8.09 7.49 1.37
C ARG A 34 -7.49 6.91 0.08
N GLY A 35 -7.78 7.53 -1.07
CA GLY A 35 -7.20 7.13 -2.36
C GLY A 35 -5.67 7.23 -2.38
N ALA A 36 -5.12 8.32 -1.83
CA ALA A 36 -3.66 8.49 -1.72
C ALA A 36 -3.02 7.44 -0.81
N ALA A 37 -3.68 7.06 0.28
CA ALA A 37 -3.22 5.98 1.17
C ALA A 37 -3.28 4.60 0.50
N MET A 38 -4.24 4.36 -0.39
CA MET A 38 -4.37 3.10 -1.12
C MET A 38 -3.38 2.95 -2.28
N GLN A 39 -2.99 4.04 -2.93
CA GLN A 39 -2.12 4.01 -4.10
C GLN A 39 -0.84 3.15 -3.94
N PRO A 40 -0.04 3.27 -2.86
CA PRO A 40 1.16 2.43 -2.70
C PRO A 40 0.84 0.95 -2.52
N LEU A 41 -0.30 0.61 -1.90
CA LEU A 41 -0.72 -0.78 -1.70
C LEU A 41 -1.15 -1.42 -3.02
N MET A 42 -1.93 -0.68 -3.81
CA MET A 42 -2.32 -1.09 -5.16
C MET A 42 -1.08 -1.31 -6.03
N ARG A 43 -0.11 -0.37 -5.99
CA ARG A 43 1.15 -0.50 -6.72
C ARG A 43 1.93 -1.73 -6.30
N SER A 44 2.08 -1.96 -5.00
CA SER A 44 2.81 -3.11 -4.46
C SER A 44 2.21 -4.44 -4.92
N ALA A 45 0.88 -4.58 -4.84
CA ALA A 45 0.17 -5.77 -5.31
C ALA A 45 0.35 -5.97 -6.82
N THR A 46 0.13 -4.91 -7.62
CA THR A 46 0.27 -4.97 -9.08
C THR A 46 1.71 -5.26 -9.50
N GLU A 47 2.71 -4.71 -8.80
CA GLU A 47 4.11 -4.96 -9.08
C GLU A 47 4.50 -6.41 -8.78
N CYS A 48 4.03 -6.98 -7.66
CA CYS A 48 4.23 -8.40 -7.39
C CYS A 48 3.67 -9.27 -8.52
N ILE A 49 2.42 -9.01 -8.92
CA ILE A 49 1.74 -9.74 -10.00
C ILE A 49 2.52 -9.60 -11.30
N ALA A 50 2.89 -8.39 -11.68
CA ALA A 50 3.60 -8.13 -12.93
C ALA A 50 4.99 -8.78 -12.95
N ARG A 51 5.72 -8.79 -11.82
CA ARG A 51 7.01 -9.47 -11.70
C ARG A 51 6.87 -10.98 -11.82
N THR A 52 5.88 -11.58 -11.13
CA THR A 52 5.62 -13.02 -11.20
C THR A 52 5.19 -13.44 -12.61
N VAL A 53 4.29 -12.67 -13.25
CA VAL A 53 3.87 -12.89 -14.63
C VAL A 53 5.07 -12.81 -15.59
N SER A 54 5.93 -11.79 -15.44
CA SER A 54 7.11 -11.62 -16.29
C SER A 54 8.15 -12.73 -16.12
N ALA A 55 8.22 -13.33 -14.93
CA ALA A 55 9.11 -14.45 -14.63
C ALA A 55 8.57 -15.80 -15.11
N ASP A 56 7.29 -15.89 -15.50
CA ASP A 56 6.69 -17.12 -15.99
C ASP A 56 7.27 -17.49 -17.37
N PRO A 57 7.77 -18.73 -17.59
CA PRO A 57 8.31 -19.18 -18.87
C PRO A 57 7.31 -19.18 -20.04
N ARG A 58 6.01 -19.07 -19.76
CA ARG A 58 4.95 -18.94 -20.76
C ARG A 58 4.80 -17.50 -21.23
N PHE A 59 5.24 -16.53 -20.44
CA PHE A 59 5.11 -15.11 -20.77
C PHE A 59 5.74 -14.79 -22.14
N GLY A 60 4.99 -14.07 -22.97
CA GLY A 60 5.40 -13.70 -24.34
C GLY A 60 5.25 -14.80 -25.39
N LYS A 61 4.82 -16.01 -25.03
CA LYS A 61 4.51 -17.06 -26.02
C LYS A 61 3.16 -16.81 -26.70
N PRO A 62 3.00 -17.12 -28.00
CA PRO A 62 1.72 -16.94 -28.70
C PRO A 62 0.54 -17.72 -28.12
N SER A 63 0.83 -18.80 -27.38
CA SER A 63 -0.18 -19.66 -26.76
C SER A 63 -0.53 -19.29 -25.32
N ALA A 64 0.12 -18.28 -24.73
CA ALA A 64 -0.09 -17.91 -23.35
C ALA A 64 -1.19 -16.85 -23.23
N ASP A 65 -2.21 -17.14 -22.41
CA ASP A 65 -3.21 -16.16 -22.03
C ASP A 65 -2.71 -15.34 -20.83
N LEU A 66 -2.71 -14.01 -20.95
CA LEU A 66 -2.23 -13.13 -19.88
C LEU A 66 -3.10 -13.24 -18.61
N GLY A 67 -4.40 -13.44 -18.76
CA GLY A 67 -5.33 -13.63 -17.65
C GLY A 67 -4.98 -14.87 -16.84
N ASP A 68 -4.73 -16.00 -17.50
CA ASP A 68 -4.28 -17.23 -16.85
C ASP A 68 -2.96 -17.03 -16.08
N LEU A 69 -1.98 -16.34 -16.68
CA LEU A 69 -0.72 -16.02 -15.98
C LEU A 69 -0.94 -15.13 -14.75
N ILE A 70 -1.88 -14.18 -14.83
CA ILE A 70 -2.26 -13.33 -13.71
C ILE A 70 -2.91 -14.18 -12.61
N VAL A 71 -3.84 -15.06 -12.95
CA VAL A 71 -4.49 -15.96 -11.98
C VAL A 71 -3.47 -16.87 -11.30
N ASP A 72 -2.57 -17.48 -12.06
CA ASP A 72 -1.50 -18.34 -11.54
C ASP A 72 -0.50 -17.59 -10.66
N SER A 73 -0.37 -16.27 -10.84
CA SER A 73 0.49 -15.42 -9.99
C SER A 73 -0.13 -15.10 -8.62
N MET A 74 -1.46 -15.19 -8.47
CA MET A 74 -2.18 -14.73 -7.27
C MET A 74 -1.71 -15.41 -5.97
N PRO A 75 -1.48 -16.73 -5.90
CA PRO A 75 -0.98 -17.37 -4.69
C PRO A 75 0.38 -16.81 -4.23
N HIS A 76 1.24 -16.41 -5.17
CA HIS A 76 2.55 -15.83 -4.87
C HIS A 76 2.46 -14.39 -4.35
N CYS A 77 1.38 -13.68 -4.67
CA CYS A 77 1.16 -12.28 -4.32
C CYS A 77 0.06 -12.09 -3.27
N ALA A 78 -0.42 -13.17 -2.67
CA ALA A 78 -1.54 -13.18 -1.74
C ALA A 78 -1.33 -12.25 -0.54
N ALA A 79 -0.09 -12.11 -0.05
CA ALA A 79 0.21 -11.22 1.07
C ALA A 79 -0.03 -9.73 0.71
N GLN A 80 0.44 -9.30 -0.46
CA GLN A 80 0.27 -7.93 -0.95
C GLN A 80 -1.19 -7.65 -1.29
N VAL A 81 -1.86 -8.59 -1.95
CA VAL A 81 -3.30 -8.49 -2.29
C VAL A 81 -4.15 -8.40 -1.03
N ARG A 82 -3.92 -9.27 -0.04
CA ARG A 82 -4.65 -9.24 1.24
C ARG A 82 -4.40 -7.94 2.00
N THR A 83 -3.16 -7.45 2.04
CA THR A 83 -2.85 -6.16 2.69
C THR A 83 -3.60 -5.00 2.03
N MET A 84 -3.73 -5.04 0.70
CA MET A 84 -4.51 -4.05 -0.04
C MET A 84 -6.00 -4.16 0.29
N ILE A 85 -6.58 -5.36 0.31
CA ILE A 85 -7.99 -5.61 0.67
C ILE A 85 -8.28 -5.11 2.08
N GLU A 86 -7.50 -5.54 3.07
CA GLU A 86 -7.67 -5.14 4.47
C GLU A 86 -7.52 -3.63 4.68
N ALA A 87 -6.62 -2.98 3.94
CA ALA A 87 -6.49 -1.53 3.98
C ALA A 87 -7.69 -0.82 3.34
N TYR A 88 -8.22 -1.37 2.25
CA TYR A 88 -9.41 -0.82 1.61
C TYR A 88 -10.61 -0.92 2.55
N ASP A 89 -10.80 -2.06 3.22
CA ASP A 89 -11.85 -2.22 4.25
C ASP A 89 -11.74 -1.15 5.34
N ARG A 90 -10.53 -0.92 5.87
CA ARG A 90 -10.29 0.11 6.90
C ARG A 90 -10.63 1.53 6.46
N TYR A 91 -10.52 1.84 5.17
CA TYR A 91 -10.77 3.19 4.66
C TYR A 91 -12.19 3.37 4.11
N PHE A 92 -12.82 2.32 3.59
CA PHE A 92 -14.07 2.43 2.83
C PHE A 92 -15.25 1.69 3.48
N GLY A 93 -14.99 0.71 4.36
CA GLY A 93 -16.01 -0.06 5.08
C GLY A 93 -15.75 -1.57 4.98
N ASP A 94 -16.24 -2.32 5.96
CA ASP A 94 -16.06 -3.78 6.00
C ASP A 94 -16.67 -4.45 4.74
N GLY A 95 -15.86 -5.22 4.01
CA GLY A 95 -16.29 -5.95 2.80
C GLY A 95 -16.14 -5.16 1.50
N GLU A 96 -15.83 -3.86 1.58
CA GLU A 96 -15.56 -3.02 0.42
C GLU A 96 -14.26 -3.42 -0.28
N GLY A 97 -13.26 -3.92 0.47
CA GLY A 97 -11.97 -4.34 -0.06
C GLY A 97 -12.07 -5.56 -0.95
N GLU A 98 -12.86 -6.56 -0.56
CA GLU A 98 -13.09 -7.75 -1.39
C GLU A 98 -13.89 -7.38 -2.65
N THR A 99 -14.92 -6.54 -2.50
CA THR A 99 -15.71 -6.03 -3.63
C THR A 99 -14.84 -5.22 -4.60
N PHE A 100 -13.96 -4.38 -4.08
CA PHE A 100 -12.99 -3.62 -4.86
C PHE A 100 -12.00 -4.54 -5.58
N PHE A 101 -11.48 -5.56 -4.88
CA PHE A 101 -10.56 -6.52 -5.47
C PHE A 101 -11.23 -7.30 -6.60
N MET A 102 -12.38 -7.94 -6.33
CA MET A 102 -13.10 -8.77 -7.29
C MET A 102 -13.69 -8.01 -8.48
N GLY A 103 -13.91 -6.70 -8.36
CA GLY A 103 -14.40 -5.85 -9.44
C GLY A 103 -13.30 -4.97 -10.06
N PRO A 104 -13.28 -3.67 -9.73
CA PRO A 104 -12.49 -2.68 -10.45
C PRO A 104 -10.98 -2.94 -10.46
N TYR A 105 -10.43 -3.58 -9.42
CA TYR A 105 -9.02 -3.92 -9.41
C TYR A 105 -8.69 -4.98 -10.46
N LEU A 106 -9.40 -6.11 -10.47
CA LEU A 106 -9.19 -7.19 -11.44
C LEU A 106 -9.52 -6.78 -12.87
N ASP A 107 -10.55 -5.93 -13.08
CA ASP A 107 -10.89 -5.40 -14.41
C ASP A 107 -9.73 -4.61 -15.04
N LEU A 108 -9.01 -3.83 -14.23
CA LEU A 108 -7.91 -2.98 -14.69
C LEU A 108 -6.55 -3.69 -14.68
N LEU A 109 -6.42 -4.78 -13.93
CA LEU A 109 -5.16 -5.46 -13.68
C LEU A 109 -4.45 -5.96 -14.96
N PRO A 110 -5.12 -6.60 -15.95
CA PRO A 110 -4.45 -7.02 -17.19
C PRO A 110 -3.79 -5.85 -17.93
N SER A 111 -4.46 -4.70 -17.96
CA SER A 111 -3.97 -3.47 -18.57
C SER A 111 -2.75 -2.93 -17.83
N ALA A 112 -2.83 -2.90 -16.49
CA ALA A 112 -1.76 -2.42 -15.62
C ALA A 112 -0.50 -3.30 -15.72
N VAL A 113 -0.66 -4.62 -15.71
CA VAL A 113 0.43 -5.59 -15.89
C VAL A 113 1.05 -5.43 -17.28
N SER A 114 0.25 -5.40 -18.34
CA SER A 114 0.74 -5.20 -19.72
C SER A 114 1.56 -3.92 -19.88
N LYS A 115 1.15 -2.84 -19.20
CA LYS A 115 1.90 -1.58 -19.18
C LYS A 115 3.20 -1.72 -18.41
N TRP A 116 3.15 -2.29 -17.20
CA TRP A 116 4.32 -2.45 -16.34
C TRP A 116 5.44 -3.24 -17.03
N VAL A 117 5.09 -4.33 -17.71
CA VAL A 117 6.10 -5.13 -18.42
C VAL A 117 6.73 -4.36 -19.57
N ARG A 118 5.93 -3.61 -20.33
CA ARG A 118 6.44 -2.75 -21.41
C ARG A 118 7.39 -1.68 -20.90
N ASP A 119 7.05 -1.06 -19.77
CA ASP A 119 7.85 0.00 -19.16
C ASP A 119 9.14 -0.54 -18.51
N SER A 120 9.16 -1.81 -18.09
CA SER A 120 10.33 -2.46 -17.45
C SER A 120 11.41 -2.94 -18.43
N VAL A 121 11.09 -3.01 -19.72
CA VAL A 121 12.01 -3.41 -20.80
C VAL A 121 12.68 -2.19 -21.45
N ARG A 122 12.24 -0.97 -21.12
CA ARG A 122 12.75 0.28 -21.67
C ARG A 122 13.85 0.89 -20.81
#